data_AF-A0A151EBL0-F1
#
_entry.id   AF-A0A151EBL0-F1
#
_cell.length_a   1.000
_cell.length_b   1.000
_cell.length_c   1.000
_cell.angle_alpha   90.00
_cell.angle_beta   90.00
_cell.angle_gamma   90.00
#
_symmetry.space_group_name_H-M   'P 1'
#
loop_
_entity.id
_entity.type
_entity.pdbx_description
1 polymer ?
#
loop_
_entity_poly.entity_id
_entity_poly.type
_entity_poly.pdbx_seq_one_letter_code
_entity_poly.pdbx_strand_id
1 'polypeptide(L)'
;MWRSLLALIVVVLIILLIFKIVKKVFILIINSMIGIFALIGFNTLFHANITINFWSVIITAIGGIIGFIIVVGMHYLGWAF
;
A
#
# COMPACT_ATOMS: atom_id res chain seq x y z
N MET A 1 -41.94 -7.65 -14.16
CA MET A 1 -41.37 -6.32 -13.82
C MET A 1 -40.50 -6.34 -12.56
N TRP A 2 -41.00 -6.81 -11.41
CA TRP A 2 -40.25 -6.83 -10.12
C TRP A 2 -38.96 -7.67 -10.11
N ARG A 3 -38.92 -8.79 -10.84
CA ARG A 3 -37.71 -9.64 -10.96
C ARG A 3 -36.54 -8.92 -11.63
N SER A 4 -36.84 -8.10 -12.65
CA SER A 4 -35.84 -7.32 -13.38
C SER A 4 -35.26 -6.19 -12.53
N LEU A 5 -36.08 -5.56 -11.69
CA LEU A 5 -35.65 -4.55 -10.71
C LEU A 5 -34.73 -5.14 -9.63
N LEU A 6 -35.09 -6.31 -9.07
CA LEU A 6 -34.25 -7.02 -8.10
C LEU A 6 -32.89 -7.42 -8.69
N ALA A 7 -32.88 -7.95 -9.92
CA ALA A 7 -31.64 -8.29 -10.61
C ALA A 7 -30.74 -7.06 -10.82
N LEU A 8 -31.33 -5.92 -11.21
CA LEU A 8 -30.60 -4.66 -11.38
C LEU A 8 -29.94 -4.19 -10.06
N ILE A 9 -30.68 -4.24 -8.95
CA ILE A 9 -30.18 -3.83 -7.63
C ILE A 9 -29.00 -4.70 -7.20
N VAL A 10 -29.10 -6.01 -7.38
CA VAL A 10 -28.01 -6.96 -7.03
C VAL A 10 -26.76 -6.68 -7.88
N VAL A 11 -26.92 -6.46 -9.18
CA VAL A 11 -25.80 -6.14 -10.09
C VAL A 11 -25.12 -4.84 -9.68
N VAL A 12 -25.89 -3.79 -9.38
CA VAL A 12 -25.34 -2.51 -8.92
C VAL A 12 -24.56 -2.67 -7.61
N LEU A 13 -25.09 -3.44 -6.64
CA LEU A 13 -24.39 -3.72 -5.39
C LEU A 13 -23.07 -4.46 -5.62
N ILE A 14 -23.04 -5.45 -6.51
CA ILE A 14 -21.82 -6.19 -6.86
C ILE A 14 -20.79 -5.25 -7.49
N ILE A 15 -21.20 -4.40 -8.45
CA ILE A 15 -20.30 -3.43 -9.10
C ILE A 15 -19.73 -2.46 -8.07
N LEU A 16 -20.55 -1.95 -7.15
CA LEU A 16 -20.09 -1.05 -6.09
C LEU A 16 -19.07 -1.71 -5.15
N LEU A 17 -19.27 -2.99 -4.83
CA LEU A 17 -18.32 -3.78 -4.03
C LEU A 17 -16.99 -3.98 -4.77
N ILE A 18 -17.03 -4.40 -6.03
CA ILE A 18 -15.83 -4.58 -6.86
C ILE A 18 -15.07 -3.26 -6.98
N PHE A 19 -15.77 -2.16 -7.25
CA PHE A 19 -15.17 -0.84 -7.37
C PHE A 19 -14.44 -0.40 -6.09
N LYS A 20 -15.02 -0.66 -4.92
CA LYS A 20 -14.38 -0.39 -3.63
C LYS A 20 -13.10 -1.21 -3.42
N ILE A 21 -13.10 -2.48 -3.81
CA ILE A 21 -11.93 -3.36 -3.68
C ILE A 21 -10.83 -2.90 -4.64
N VAL A 22 -11.16 -2.69 -5.90
CA VAL A 22 -10.21 -2.24 -6.93
C VAL A 22 -9.56 -0.92 -6.53
N LYS A 23 -10.35 0.05 -6.03
CA LYS A 23 -9.81 1.33 -5.55
C LYS A 23 -8.80 1.15 -4.42
N LYS A 24 -9.04 0.22 -3.48
CA LYS A 24 -8.08 -0.07 -2.40
C LYS A 24 -6.78 -0.69 -2.93
N VAL A 25 -6.87 -1.59 -3.91
CA VAL A 25 -5.69 -2.19 -4.55
C VAL A 25 -4.85 -1.12 -5.25
N PHE A 26 -5.48 -0.21 -6.01
CA PHE A 26 -4.76 0.89 -6.64
C PHE A 26 -4.06 1.80 -5.63
N ILE A 27 -4.71 2.13 -4.52
CA ILE A 27 -4.09 2.91 -3.43
C ILE A 27 -2.87 2.17 -2.86
N LEU A 28 -2.98 0.86 -2.65
CA LEU A 28 -1.89 0.05 -2.11
C LEU A 28 -0.69 0.01 -3.08
N ILE A 29 -0.93 -0.07 -4.39
CA ILE A 29 0.13 -0.01 -5.40
C ILE A 29 0.80 1.37 -5.39
N ILE A 30 0.03 2.45 -5.36
CA ILE A 30 0.58 3.82 -5.32
C ILE A 30 1.40 4.02 -4.05
N ASN A 31 0.89 3.62 -2.89
CA ASN A 31 1.62 3.72 -1.62
C ASN A 31 2.90 2.88 -1.63
N SER A 32 2.87 1.69 -2.24
CA SER A 32 4.06 0.84 -2.42
C SER A 32 5.12 1.54 -3.26
N MET A 33 4.73 2.12 -4.41
CA MET A 33 5.64 2.87 -5.27
C MET A 33 6.23 4.08 -4.53
N ILE A 34 5.40 4.88 -3.87
CA ILE A 34 5.85 6.04 -3.09
C ILE A 34 6.79 5.59 -1.96
N GLY A 35 6.47 4.49 -1.27
CA GLY A 35 7.30 3.92 -0.21
C GLY A 35 8.68 3.50 -0.70
N ILE A 36 8.75 2.80 -1.85
CA ILE A 36 10.01 2.43 -2.49
C ILE A 36 10.82 3.68 -2.84
N PHE A 37 10.21 4.66 -3.52
CA PHE A 37 10.92 5.90 -3.88
C PHE A 37 11.39 6.68 -2.65
N ALA A 38 10.62 6.70 -1.58
CA ALA A 38 11.01 7.33 -0.32
C ALA A 38 12.21 6.61 0.32
N LEU A 39 12.20 5.28 0.38
CA LEU A 39 13.32 4.48 0.91
C LEU A 39 14.59 4.63 0.07
N ILE A 40 14.47 4.59 -1.25
CA ILE A 40 15.60 4.83 -2.16
C ILE A 40 16.13 6.25 -1.96
N GLY A 41 15.26 7.25 -1.96
CA GLY A 41 15.63 8.65 -1.74
C GLY A 41 16.35 8.83 -0.40
N PHE A 42 15.83 8.23 0.66
CA PHE A 42 16.45 8.28 1.99
C PHE A 42 17.84 7.63 2.00
N ASN A 43 18.00 6.46 1.37
CA ASN A 43 19.30 5.82 1.22
C ASN A 43 20.31 6.69 0.47
N THR A 44 19.88 7.36 -0.61
CA THR A 44 20.78 8.22 -1.40
C THR A 44 21.15 9.53 -0.68
N LEU A 45 20.22 10.11 0.08
CA LEU A 45 20.43 11.40 0.75
C LEU A 45 21.18 11.25 2.08
N PHE A 46 20.86 10.21 2.85
CA PHE A 46 21.38 10.02 4.20
C PHE A 46 22.44 8.91 4.32
N HIS A 47 22.78 8.23 3.22
CA HIS A 47 23.72 7.11 3.19
C HIS A 47 23.38 6.01 4.22
N ALA A 48 22.10 5.84 4.52
CA ALA A 48 21.62 4.99 5.61
C ALA A 48 21.75 3.49 5.31
N ASN A 49 22.01 3.07 4.06
CA ASN A 49 22.12 1.64 3.68
C ASN A 49 20.97 0.76 4.20
N ILE A 50 19.75 1.29 4.19
CA ILE A 50 18.53 0.55 4.52
C ILE A 50 18.33 -0.53 3.47
N THR A 51 18.09 -1.76 3.92
CA THR A 51 17.83 -2.87 3.01
C THR A 51 16.40 -2.74 2.47
N ILE A 52 16.25 -2.67 1.15
CA ILE A 52 14.94 -2.59 0.51
C ILE A 52 14.52 -4.02 0.16
N ASN A 53 13.92 -4.71 1.13
CA ASN A 53 13.37 -6.05 0.94
C ASN A 53 11.85 -6.02 0.67
N PHE A 54 11.27 -7.16 0.30
CA PHE A 54 9.83 -7.30 0.07
C PHE A 54 8.97 -6.82 1.25
N TRP A 55 9.44 -7.01 2.48
CA TRP A 55 8.71 -6.63 3.66
C TRP A 55 8.70 -5.13 3.94
N SER A 56 9.82 -4.43 3.73
CA SER A 56 9.93 -2.98 3.84
C SER A 56 8.95 -2.28 2.89
N VAL A 57 8.77 -2.85 1.70
CA VAL A 57 7.80 -2.41 0.69
C VAL A 57 6.37 -2.63 1.17
N ILE A 58 6.05 -3.79 1.77
CA ILE A 58 4.71 -4.04 2.31
C ILE A 58 4.38 -3.08 3.46
N ILE A 59 5.31 -2.90 4.40
CA ILE A 59 5.10 -2.04 5.57
C ILE A 59 4.86 -0.60 5.12
N THR A 60 5.64 -0.10 4.15
CA THR A 60 5.43 1.23 3.57
C THR A 60 4.18 1.31 2.70
N ALA A 61 3.80 0.25 1.97
CA ALA A 61 2.57 0.22 1.17
C ALA A 61 1.30 0.29 2.01
N ILE A 62 1.29 -0.40 3.16
CA ILE A 62 0.14 -0.43 4.07
C ILE A 62 0.13 0.81 4.98
N GLY A 63 1.28 1.15 5.56
CA GLY A 63 1.41 2.21 6.55
C GLY A 63 1.69 3.60 5.99
N GLY A 64 1.98 3.72 4.69
CA GLY A 64 2.39 4.98 4.05
C GLY A 64 3.58 5.60 4.78
N ILE A 65 3.43 6.87 5.17
CA ILE A 65 4.48 7.62 5.89
C ILE A 65 4.78 7.04 7.27
N ILE A 66 3.79 6.51 7.98
CA ILE A 66 3.99 5.87 9.28
C ILE A 66 4.79 4.58 9.10
N GLY A 67 4.44 3.80 8.07
CA GLY A 67 5.19 2.59 7.70
C GLY A 67 6.64 2.90 7.36
N PHE A 68 6.90 4.00 6.65
CA PHE A 68 8.26 4.46 6.36
C PHE A 68 9.05 4.78 7.62
N ILE A 69 8.48 5.55 8.56
CA ILE A 69 9.13 5.86 9.84
C ILE A 69 9.46 4.59 10.63
N ILE A 70 8.55 3.60 10.61
CA ILE A 70 8.78 2.30 11.25
C ILE A 70 9.97 1.58 10.61
N VAL A 71 10.02 1.48 9.27
CA VAL A 71 11.13 0.81 8.57
C VAL A 71 12.46 1.48 8.88
N VAL A 72 12.51 2.82 8.83
CA VAL A 72 13.72 3.58 9.18
C VAL A 72 14.10 3.34 10.65
N GLY A 73 13.14 3.37 11.57
CA GLY A 73 13.38 3.12 12.99
C GLY A 73 13.91 1.71 13.25
N MET A 74 13.32 0.69 12.62
CA MET A 74 13.75 -0.71 12.73
C MET A 74 15.18 -0.90 12.21
N HIS A 75 15.53 -0.23 11.11
CA HIS A 75 16.89 -0.24 10.58
C HIS A 75 17.91 0.27 11.61
N TYR A 76 17.63 1.39 12.27
CA TYR A 76 18.51 1.92 13.34
C TYR A 76 18.56 1.05 14.59
N LEU A 77 17.53 0.24 14.85
CA LEU A 77 17.53 -0.77 15.91
C LEU A 77 18.34 -2.03 15.55
N GLY A 78 18.97 -2.07 14.37
CA GLY A 78 19.74 -3.21 13.89
C GLY A 78 18.88 -4.38 13.43
N TRP A 79 17.56 -4.19 13.33
CA TRP A 79 16.67 -5.18 12.77
C TRP A 79 16.76 -5.04 11.25
N ALA A 80 17.50 -5.95 10.62
CA ALA A 80 17.63 -6.01 9.19
C ALA A 80 16.28 -6.39 8.56
N PHE A 81 15.51 -5.37 8.19
CA PHE A 81 14.50 -5.44 7.15
C PHE A 81 15.06 -4.66 5.95
#